data_AF-A0A3E0RBI2-F1
#
_entry.id   AF-A0A3E0RBI2-F1
#
_cell.length_a   1.000
_cell.length_b   1.000
_cell.length_c   1.000
_cell.angle_alpha   90.00
_cell.angle_beta   90.00
_cell.angle_gamma   90.00
#
_symmetry.space_group_name_H-M   'P 1'
#
loop_
_entity.id
_entity.type
_entity.pdbx_description
1 polymer ?
#
loop_
_entity_poly.entity_id
_entity_poly.type
_entity_poly.pdbx_seq_one_letter_code
_entity_poly.pdbx_strand_id
1 'polypeptide(L)'
;MADPKVGTGKKPKGSGRRLYTDENPKDTVGIKFATPSDARRTVAKVKKVNKTFARKIQILTVGEQRAKVMGKRQVAAIFKKGKESIRNARGTKKKI
;
A
#
# COMPACT_ATOMS: atom_id res chain seq x y z
N MET A 1 -4.02 35.49 8.64
CA MET A 1 -3.11 34.60 7.88
C MET A 1 -3.99 33.58 7.17
N ALA A 2 -3.92 33.46 5.85
CA ALA A 2 -4.70 32.45 5.14
C ALA A 2 -4.22 31.04 5.54
N ASP A 3 -5.15 30.10 5.68
CA ASP A 3 -4.78 28.69 5.88
C ASP A 3 -3.93 28.21 4.68
N PRO A 4 -2.87 27.43 4.92
CA PRO A 4 -2.03 26.94 3.84
C PRO A 4 -2.84 25.99 2.94
N LYS A 5 -2.63 26.09 1.63
CA LYS A 5 -3.27 25.22 0.63
C LYS A 5 -2.81 23.76 0.73
N VAL A 6 -1.64 23.54 1.32
CA VAL A 6 -1.06 22.22 1.58
C VAL A 6 -0.69 22.10 3.05
N GLY A 7 -0.77 20.88 3.58
CA GLY A 7 -0.47 20.57 4.96
C GLY A 7 0.98 20.85 5.30
N THR A 8 1.20 21.75 6.26
CA THR A 8 2.53 22.26 6.64
C THR A 8 3.17 21.48 7.79
N GLY A 9 2.50 20.45 8.33
CA GLY A 9 2.96 19.73 9.52
C GLY A 9 2.98 20.56 10.81
N LYS A 10 2.64 21.85 10.76
CA LYS A 10 2.49 22.75 11.92
C LYS A 10 1.12 23.43 11.89
N LYS A 11 0.40 23.41 13.02
CA LYS A 11 -0.90 24.09 13.13
C LYS A 11 -0.68 25.61 13.04
N PRO A 12 -1.32 26.32 12.09
CA PRO A 12 -1.25 27.77 12.04
C PRO A 12 -1.83 28.38 13.32
N LYS A 13 -1.14 29.37 13.91
CA LYS A 13 -1.69 30.13 15.05
C LYS A 13 -2.97 30.85 14.60
N GLY A 14 -4.06 30.65 15.34
CA GLY A 14 -5.37 31.26 15.04
C GLY A 14 -6.28 30.47 14.10
N SER A 15 -5.90 29.26 13.66
CA SER A 15 -6.78 28.40 12.83
C SER A 15 -7.55 27.37 13.67
N GLY A 16 -8.86 27.24 13.42
CA GLY A 16 -9.71 26.18 13.96
C GLY A 16 -9.52 24.83 13.27
N ARG A 17 -8.80 24.78 12.15
CA ARG A 17 -8.56 23.55 11.39
C ARG A 17 -7.55 22.65 12.13
N ARG A 18 -7.83 21.34 12.14
CA ARG A 18 -6.89 20.31 12.61
C ARG A 18 -5.67 20.31 11.68
N LEU A 19 -4.51 19.95 12.24
CA LEU A 19 -3.28 19.81 11.49
C LEU A 19 -3.50 18.87 10.30
N TYR A 20 -3.53 19.41 9.08
CA TYR A 20 -3.38 18.59 7.89
C TYR A 20 -1.88 18.40 7.70
N THR A 21 -1.42 17.18 7.86
CA THR A 21 -0.27 16.70 7.12
C THR A 21 -0.82 16.23 5.79
N ASP A 22 -0.56 16.97 4.71
CA ASP A 22 -0.77 16.47 3.34
C ASP A 22 0.42 15.60 2.91
N GLU A 23 1.06 14.96 3.90
CA GLU A 23 2.12 13.98 3.69
C GLU A 23 1.50 12.82 2.91
N ASN A 24 1.56 12.93 1.59
CA ASN A 24 1.52 11.81 0.67
C ASN A 24 2.98 11.49 0.35
N PRO A 25 3.72 10.81 1.25
CA PRO A 25 5.13 10.54 1.04
C PRO A 25 5.28 9.83 -0.31
N LYS A 26 6.34 10.17 -1.06
CA LYS A 26 6.62 9.64 -2.41
C LYS A 26 6.61 8.10 -2.49
N ASP A 27 6.74 7.46 -1.33
CA ASP A 27 6.73 6.00 -1.20
C ASP A 27 5.36 5.39 -0.87
N THR A 28 4.29 6.19 -0.88
CA THR A 28 2.93 5.70 -0.65
C THR A 28 2.42 4.90 -1.84
N VAL A 29 1.83 3.74 -1.54
CA VAL A 29 1.12 2.92 -2.53
C VAL A 29 -0.29 2.67 -2.02
N GLY A 30 -1.28 3.20 -2.73
CA GLY A 30 -2.68 2.94 -2.41
C GLY A 30 -3.04 1.46 -2.59
N ILE A 31 -3.55 0.83 -1.53
CA ILE A 31 -3.99 -0.57 -1.47
C ILE A 31 -5.51 -0.58 -1.31
N LYS A 32 -6.22 -1.21 -2.24
CA LYS A 32 -7.66 -1.50 -2.08
C LYS A 32 -7.83 -2.98 -1.75
N PHE A 33 -8.60 -3.26 -0.70
CA PHE A 33 -8.85 -4.62 -0.21
C PHE A 33 -10.30 -4.81 0.26
N ALA A 34 -11.21 -3.95 -0.22
CA ALA A 34 -12.63 -4.04 0.11
C ALA A 34 -13.24 -5.33 -0.44
N THR A 35 -13.01 -5.61 -1.73
CA THR A 35 -13.50 -6.81 -2.43
C THR A 35 -12.35 -7.71 -2.93
N PRO A 36 -12.63 -8.98 -3.28
CA PRO A 36 -11.65 -9.83 -3.96
C PRO A 36 -11.15 -9.27 -5.29
N SER A 37 -12.01 -8.55 -6.03
CA SER A 37 -11.63 -7.87 -7.28
C SER A 37 -10.63 -6.74 -7.01
N ASP A 38 -10.88 -5.92 -5.99
CA ASP A 38 -9.94 -4.88 -5.54
C ASP A 38 -8.58 -5.44 -5.16
N ALA A 39 -8.58 -6.57 -4.44
CA ALA A 39 -7.35 -7.24 -4.04
C ALA A 39 -6.54 -7.70 -5.25
N ARG A 40 -7.19 -8.31 -6.26
CA ARG A 40 -6.54 -8.72 -7.51
C ARG A 40 -5.96 -7.53 -8.27
N ARG A 41 -6.72 -6.43 -8.39
CA ARG A 41 -6.24 -5.18 -9.01
C ARG A 41 -5.03 -4.61 -8.26
N THR A 42 -5.07 -4.62 -6.95
CA THR A 42 -3.95 -4.15 -6.11
C THR A 42 -2.71 -5.01 -6.30
N VAL A 43 -2.83 -6.34 -6.29
CA VAL A 43 -1.70 -7.24 -6.58
C VAL A 43 -1.11 -6.95 -7.97
N ALA A 44 -1.94 -6.79 -8.99
CA ALA A 44 -1.50 -6.48 -10.34
C ALA A 44 -0.75 -5.13 -10.41
N LYS A 45 -1.28 -4.10 -9.74
CA LYS A 45 -0.62 -2.78 -9.61
C LYS A 45 0.75 -2.89 -8.94
N VAL A 46 0.84 -3.61 -7.81
CA VAL A 46 2.09 -3.78 -7.06
C VAL A 46 3.14 -4.59 -7.83
N LYS A 47 2.72 -5.54 -8.67
CA LYS A 47 3.65 -6.24 -9.56
C LYS A 47 4.28 -5.28 -10.59
N LYS A 48 3.50 -4.35 -11.13
CA LYS A 48 3.92 -3.39 -12.18
C LYS A 48 4.68 -2.17 -11.66
N VAL A 49 4.44 -1.74 -10.42
CA VAL A 49 5.08 -0.51 -9.89
C VAL A 49 6.61 -0.64 -9.85
N ASN A 50 7.31 0.45 -10.15
CA ASN A 50 8.78 0.52 -10.07
C ASN A 50 9.22 0.73 -8.61
N LYS A 51 9.07 -0.31 -7.78
CA LYS A 51 9.55 -0.37 -6.39
C LYS A 51 10.42 -1.61 -6.22
N THR A 52 11.32 -1.58 -5.24
CA THR A 52 12.19 -2.72 -4.94
C THR A 52 11.38 -3.97 -4.60
N PHE A 53 11.97 -5.15 -4.82
CA PHE A 53 11.33 -6.43 -4.47
C PHE A 53 10.86 -6.46 -3.01
N ALA A 54 11.74 -6.04 -2.09
CA ALA A 54 11.42 -6.00 -0.66
C ALA A 54 10.19 -5.12 -0.40
N ARG A 55 10.12 -3.95 -1.06
CA ARG A 55 8.99 -3.03 -0.91
C ARG A 55 7.69 -3.60 -1.44
N LYS A 56 7.72 -4.29 -2.60
CA LYS A 56 6.54 -5.00 -3.13
C LYS A 56 6.00 -6.04 -2.14
N ILE A 57 6.89 -6.82 -1.53
CA ILE A 57 6.51 -7.84 -0.53
C ILE A 57 5.94 -7.20 0.74
N GLN A 58 6.52 -6.10 1.21
CA GLN A 58 5.98 -5.35 2.37
C GLN A 58 4.55 -4.87 2.11
N ILE A 59 4.31 -4.20 0.98
CA ILE A 59 2.98 -3.68 0.61
C ILE A 59 1.93 -4.80 0.62
N LEU A 60 2.22 -5.94 -0.03
CA LEU A 60 1.31 -7.08 -0.06
C LEU A 60 1.12 -7.73 1.31
N THR A 61 2.14 -7.68 2.18
CA THR A 61 2.06 -8.23 3.55
C THR A 61 1.12 -7.40 4.42
N VAL A 62 1.20 -6.07 4.34
CA VAL A 62 0.26 -5.18 5.04
C VAL A 62 -1.17 -5.42 4.57
N GLY A 63 -1.39 -5.57 3.25
CA GLY A 63 -2.70 -5.90 2.69
C GLY A 63 -3.25 -7.24 3.20
N GLU A 64 -2.41 -8.27 3.26
CA GLU A 64 -2.78 -9.59 3.81
C GLU A 64 -3.15 -9.51 5.29
N GLN A 65 -2.33 -8.86 6.11
CA GLN A 65 -2.57 -8.74 7.56
C GLN A 65 -3.87 -7.99 7.84
N ARG A 66 -4.09 -6.85 7.18
CA ARG A 66 -5.35 -6.09 7.31
C ARG A 66 -6.57 -6.92 6.90
N ALA A 67 -6.45 -7.67 5.80
CA ALA A 67 -7.52 -8.57 5.38
C ALA A 67 -7.80 -9.69 6.40
N LYS A 68 -6.75 -10.25 7.04
CA LYS A 68 -6.90 -11.25 8.11
C LYS A 68 -7.59 -10.67 9.34
N VAL A 69 -7.14 -9.50 9.82
CA VAL A 69 -7.74 -8.81 10.98
C VAL A 69 -9.23 -8.53 10.73
N MET A 70 -9.60 -8.17 9.50
CA MET A 70 -11.00 -7.92 9.12
C MET A 70 -11.77 -9.19 8.72
N GLY A 71 -11.24 -10.40 8.94
CA GLY A 71 -11.93 -11.66 8.62
C GLY A 71 -12.09 -11.96 7.12
N LYS A 72 -11.47 -11.18 6.22
CA LYS A 72 -11.60 -11.32 4.76
C LYS A 72 -10.68 -12.40 4.21
N ARG A 73 -10.98 -13.66 4.52
CA ARG A 73 -10.16 -14.85 4.19
C ARG A 73 -9.77 -14.93 2.71
N GLN A 74 -10.72 -14.72 1.80
CA GLN A 74 -10.48 -14.77 0.35
C GLN A 74 -9.52 -13.67 -0.11
N VAL A 75 -9.67 -12.46 0.43
CA VAL A 75 -8.80 -11.31 0.13
C VAL A 75 -7.38 -11.56 0.65
N ALA A 76 -7.24 -12.08 1.87
CA ALA A 76 -5.94 -12.47 2.43
C ALA A 76 -5.25 -13.54 1.56
N ALA A 77 -6.00 -14.54 1.09
CA ALA A 77 -5.47 -15.57 0.19
C ALA A 77 -4.96 -15.00 -1.15
N ILE A 78 -5.64 -14.00 -1.72
CA ILE A 78 -5.20 -13.31 -2.94
C ILE A 78 -3.88 -12.59 -2.72
N PHE A 79 -3.73 -11.87 -1.61
CA PHE A 79 -2.47 -11.20 -1.27
C PHE A 79 -1.33 -12.20 -1.03
N LYS A 80 -1.62 -13.32 -0.34
CA LYS A 80 -0.66 -14.41 -0.14
C LYS A 80 -0.13 -14.97 -1.47
N LYS A 81 -1.03 -15.36 -2.39
CA LYS A 81 -0.68 -15.82 -3.74
C LYS A 81 0.09 -14.75 -4.54
N GLY A 82 -0.28 -13.49 -4.36
CA GLY A 82 0.44 -12.35 -4.94
C GLY A 82 1.92 -12.30 -4.53
N LYS A 83 2.21 -12.52 -3.24
CA LYS A 83 3.59 -12.58 -2.72
C LYS A 83 4.37 -13.75 -3.29
N GLU A 84 3.77 -14.95 -3.30
CA GLU A 84 4.40 -16.16 -3.84
C GLU A 84 4.80 -15.97 -5.30
N SER A 85 3.92 -15.40 -6.13
CA SER A 85 4.23 -15.10 -7.51
C SER A 85 5.44 -14.16 -7.68
N ILE A 86 5.59 -13.15 -6.82
CA ILE A 86 6.74 -12.23 -6.86
C ILE A 86 8.03 -12.94 -6.39
N ARG A 87 7.94 -13.78 -5.35
CA ARG A 87 9.09 -14.58 -4.87
C ARG A 87 9.57 -15.55 -5.92
N ASN A 88 8.66 -16.28 -6.57
CA ASN A 88 8.98 -17.26 -7.59
C ASN A 88 9.65 -16.59 -8.80
N ALA A 89 9.11 -15.46 -9.27
CA ALA A 89 9.70 -14.70 -10.37
C ALA A 89 11.12 -14.16 -10.06
N ARG A 90 11.46 -13.94 -8.79
CA ARG A 90 12.83 -13.57 -8.38
C ARG A 90 13.73 -14.80 -8.23
N GLY A 91 13.19 -15.90 -7.71
CA GLY A 91 13.91 -17.17 -7.57
C GLY A 91 14.34 -17.75 -8.92
N THR A 92 13.50 -17.63 -9.96
CA THR A 92 13.86 -18.03 -11.32
C THR A 92 14.98 -17.16 -11.90
N LYS A 93 14.96 -15.84 -11.68
CA LYS A 93 16.02 -14.92 -12.12
C LYS A 93 17.38 -15.15 -11.45
N LYS A 94 17.44 -15.78 -10.28
CA LYS A 94 18.70 -16.07 -9.57
C LYS A 94 19.33 -17.41 -10.01
N LYS A 95 18.55 -18.27 -10.68
CA LYS A 95 19.00 -19.61 -11.15
C LYS A 95 19.61 -19.58 -12.55
N ILE A 96 19.68 -18.41 -13.17
CA ILE A 96 20.36 -18.12 -14.45
C ILE A 96 21.57 -17.26 -14.08
#